data_AF-A0A434U9X6-F1
#
_entry.id   AF-A0A434U9X6-F1
#
_cell.length_a   1.000
_cell.length_b   1.000
_cell.length_c   1.000
_cell.angle_alpha   90.00
_cell.angle_beta   90.00
_cell.angle_gamma   90.00
#
_symmetry.space_group_name_H-M   'P 1'
#
loop_
_entity.id
_entity.type
_entity.pdbx_description
1 polymer ?
#
loop_
_entity_poly.entity_id
_entity_poly.type
_entity_poly.pdbx_seq_one_letter_code
_entity_poly.pdbx_strand_id
1 'polypeptide(L)'
;MDIAQTPVAKGGRMRVDTGFLRASGQASLNGVPTGPVRPEAGKTYSYNENSVIAALSKLRFGANFFFGWTANYAKYREAYDGFLEGALQRWQQTVNEVVAEIKARIK
;
A
#
# COMPACT_ATOMS: atom_id res chain seq x y z
N MET A 1 -1.16 -4.35 -2.91
CA MET A 1 -0.95 -3.12 -2.10
C MET A 1 0.08 -3.33 -1.03
N ASP A 2 0.01 -4.45 -0.31
CA ASP A 2 1.10 -4.89 0.58
C ASP A 2 2.44 -5.04 -0.16
N ILE A 3 2.42 -5.57 -1.40
CA ILE A 3 3.60 -5.67 -2.27
C ILE A 3 4.22 -4.29 -2.59
N ALA A 4 3.40 -3.27 -2.81
CA ALA A 4 3.88 -1.91 -3.04
C ALA A 4 4.46 -1.28 -1.76
N GLN A 5 4.04 -1.78 -0.60
CA GLN A 5 4.54 -1.40 0.72
C GLN A 5 5.77 -2.23 1.16
N THR A 6 6.18 -3.24 0.40
CA THR A 6 7.30 -4.13 0.75
C THR A 6 8.63 -3.37 0.76
N PRO A 7 9.33 -3.33 1.91
CA PRO A 7 10.65 -2.73 2.02
C PRO A 7 11.68 -3.27 1.03
N VAL A 8 12.63 -2.42 0.61
CA VAL A 8 13.82 -2.85 -0.15
C VAL A 8 14.56 -3.99 0.57
N ALA A 9 14.71 -3.88 1.90
CA ALA A 9 15.34 -4.92 2.72
C ALA A 9 14.62 -6.29 2.69
N LYS A 10 13.37 -6.34 2.22
CA LYS A 10 12.56 -7.56 2.05
C LYS A 10 12.37 -7.93 0.56
N GLY A 11 13.20 -7.40 -0.34
CA GLY A 11 13.12 -7.65 -1.78
C GLY A 11 12.04 -6.85 -2.52
N GLY A 12 11.45 -5.84 -1.87
CA GLY A 12 10.53 -4.89 -2.49
C GLY A 12 11.23 -3.64 -3.01
N ARG A 13 10.44 -2.59 -3.25
CA ARG A 13 10.93 -1.30 -3.80
C ARG A 13 10.63 -0.11 -2.89
N MET A 14 9.94 -0.32 -1.77
CA MET A 14 9.61 0.75 -0.82
C MET A 14 10.80 1.05 0.09
N ARG A 15 11.25 2.31 0.14
CA ARG A 15 12.33 2.73 1.04
C ARG A 15 11.81 2.89 2.47
N VAL A 16 12.55 2.35 3.44
CA VAL A 16 12.23 2.47 4.87
C VAL A 16 12.85 3.72 5.49
N ASP A 17 13.95 4.23 4.92
CA ASP A 17 14.74 5.34 5.49
C ASP A 17 13.93 6.63 5.67
N THR A 18 12.91 6.83 4.83
CA THR A 18 12.01 8.00 4.97
C THR A 18 10.89 7.78 5.98
N GLY A 19 10.58 6.52 6.34
CA GLY A 19 9.60 6.03 7.32
C GLY A 19 8.15 6.47 7.06
N PHE A 20 7.96 7.78 7.01
CA PHE A 20 6.75 8.50 6.73
C PHE A 20 6.11 8.13 5.39
N LEU A 21 6.87 7.92 4.30
CA LEU A 21 6.29 7.53 3.02
C LEU A 21 5.48 6.25 3.20
N ARG A 22 6.12 5.18 3.67
CA ARG A 22 5.47 3.90 3.92
C ARG A 22 4.30 4.05 4.89
N ALA A 23 4.50 4.78 5.98
CA ALA A 23 3.48 5.00 6.99
C ALA A 23 2.27 5.83 6.53
N SER A 24 2.45 6.69 5.54
CA SER A 24 1.40 7.54 4.96
C SER A 24 0.44 6.78 4.03
N GLY A 25 0.71 5.50 3.76
CA GLY A 25 -0.16 4.65 2.95
C GLY A 25 -1.49 4.41 3.64
N GLN A 26 -2.58 4.80 2.98
CA GLN A 26 -3.93 4.72 3.53
C GLN A 26 -4.91 4.19 2.50
N ALA A 27 -5.96 3.55 2.98
CA ALA A 27 -7.09 3.11 2.17
C ALA A 27 -8.35 3.91 2.50
N SER A 28 -9.19 4.13 1.49
CA SER A 28 -10.46 4.83 1.62
C SER A 28 -11.47 4.28 0.61
N LEU A 29 -12.75 4.26 0.98
CA LEU A 29 -13.85 3.88 0.10
C LEU A 29 -14.56 5.10 -0.51
N ASN A 30 -14.29 6.30 0.04
CA ASN A 30 -15.05 7.52 -0.27
C ASN A 30 -14.25 8.52 -1.13
N GLY A 31 -13.04 8.16 -1.57
CA GLY A 31 -12.17 9.01 -2.39
C GLY A 31 -10.69 8.83 -2.07
N VAL A 32 -9.83 9.57 -2.78
CA VAL A 32 -8.36 9.54 -2.56
C VAL A 32 -8.04 9.91 -1.10
N PRO A 33 -7.19 9.12 -0.41
CA PRO A 33 -6.81 9.43 0.97
C PRO A 33 -6.17 10.81 1.11
N THR A 34 -6.57 11.54 2.15
CA THR A 34 -6.03 12.85 2.51
C THR A 34 -5.42 12.80 3.91
N GLY A 35 -4.32 13.52 4.13
CA GLY A 35 -3.65 13.52 5.42
C GLY A 35 -2.37 14.37 5.42
N PRO A 36 -1.54 14.26 6.47
CA PRO A 36 -0.30 15.00 6.58
C PRO A 36 0.61 14.73 5.38
N VAL A 37 1.14 15.79 4.78
CA VAL A 37 2.00 15.69 3.58
C VAL A 37 3.49 15.61 3.91
N ARG A 38 3.85 15.88 5.16
CA ARG A 38 5.21 15.84 5.72
C ARG A 38 5.16 15.29 7.16
N PRO A 39 6.22 14.61 7.62
CA PRO A 39 6.29 14.20 9.01
C PRO A 39 6.44 15.43 9.92
N GLU A 40 5.67 15.47 11.00
CA GLU A 40 5.92 16.39 12.11
C GLU A 40 7.21 15.98 12.86
N ALA A 41 8.00 16.98 13.26
CA ALA A 41 9.27 16.75 13.97
C ALA A 41 9.02 16.00 15.30
N GLY A 42 9.82 14.97 15.55
CA GLY A 42 9.72 14.16 16.77
C GLY A 42 8.60 13.11 16.79
N LYS A 43 7.81 12.96 15.72
CA LYS A 43 6.80 11.90 15.61
C LYS A 43 7.34 10.71 14.81
N THR A 44 7.13 9.51 15.36
CA THR A 44 7.36 8.25 14.65
C THR A 44 6.07 7.83 13.96
N TYR A 45 6.17 7.45 12.69
CA TYR A 45 5.03 6.99 11.91
C TYR A 45 5.23 5.52 11.54
N SER A 46 4.29 4.67 11.95
CA SER A 46 4.23 3.27 11.54
C SER A 46 3.14 3.08 10.50
N TYR A 47 3.38 2.17 9.56
CA TYR A 47 2.34 1.76 8.61
C TYR A 47 1.20 1.07 9.34
N ASN A 48 -0.02 1.56 9.10
CA ASN A 48 -1.23 1.04 9.73
C ASN A 48 -1.96 0.09 8.77
N GLU A 49 -1.55 -1.18 8.80
CA GLU A 49 -2.19 -2.28 8.06
C GLU A 49 -3.67 -2.42 8.41
N ASN A 50 -4.04 -2.20 9.67
CA ASN A 50 -5.42 -2.32 10.14
C ASN A 50 -6.37 -1.35 9.44
N SER A 51 -5.89 -0.16 9.04
CA SER A 51 -6.70 0.80 8.29
C SER A 51 -7.11 0.26 6.91
N VAL A 52 -6.19 -0.45 6.24
CA VAL A 52 -6.43 -1.07 4.93
C VAL A 52 -7.36 -2.26 5.08
N ILE A 53 -7.13 -3.11 6.08
CA ILE A 53 -7.99 -4.26 6.37
C ILE A 53 -9.41 -3.79 6.68
N ALA A 54 -9.59 -2.77 7.53
CA ALA A 54 -10.90 -2.24 7.88
C ALA A 54 -11.64 -1.64 6.66
N ALA A 55 -10.94 -0.97 5.76
CA ALA A 55 -11.53 -0.50 4.51
C ALA A 55 -11.94 -1.67 3.60
N LEU A 56 -11.12 -2.70 3.48
CA LEU A 56 -11.44 -3.92 2.72
C LEU A 56 -12.63 -4.69 3.31
N SER A 57 -12.74 -4.79 4.65
CA SER A 57 -13.88 -5.45 5.30
C SER A 57 -15.22 -4.74 5.05
N LYS A 58 -15.17 -3.43 4.80
CA LYS A 58 -16.34 -2.60 4.49
C LYS A 58 -16.63 -2.55 2.99
N LEU A 59 -15.71 -3.03 2.15
CA LEU A 59 -15.88 -3.03 0.70
C LEU A 59 -17.13 -3.83 0.33
N ARG A 60 -17.94 -3.27 -0.57
CA ARG A 60 -19.12 -3.91 -1.16
C ARG A 60 -18.87 -4.13 -2.63
N PHE A 61 -19.53 -5.14 -3.21
CA PHE A 61 -19.49 -5.34 -4.66
C PHE A 61 -20.00 -4.09 -5.38
N GLY A 62 -19.24 -3.61 -6.37
CA GLY A 62 -19.51 -2.37 -7.09
C GLY A 62 -19.01 -1.08 -6.41
N ALA A 63 -18.46 -1.15 -5.19
CA ALA A 63 -17.85 0.00 -4.56
C ALA A 63 -16.42 0.25 -5.07
N ASN A 64 -16.05 1.53 -5.14
CA ASN A 64 -14.68 1.93 -5.47
C ASN A 64 -13.78 1.81 -4.24
N PHE A 65 -12.55 1.34 -4.47
CA PHE A 65 -11.52 1.26 -3.45
C PHE A 65 -10.34 2.15 -3.84
N PHE A 66 -9.97 3.07 -2.96
CA PHE A 66 -8.86 3.97 -3.16
C PHE A 66 -7.75 3.63 -2.18
N PHE A 67 -6.53 3.58 -2.69
CA PHE A 67 -5.32 3.49 -1.87
C PHE A 67 -4.29 4.47 -2.41
N GLY A 68 -3.58 5.12 -1.50
CA GLY A 68 -2.57 6.09 -1.87
C GLY A 68 -1.72 6.51 -0.69
N TRP A 69 -0.74 7.36 -0.99
CA TRP A 69 0.18 7.91 -0.02
C TRP A 69 -0.04 9.41 0.06
N THR A 70 -0.13 9.94 1.29
CA THR A 70 -0.33 11.37 1.51
C THR A 70 0.97 12.16 1.51
N ALA A 71 2.13 11.49 1.63
CA ALA A 71 3.44 12.14 1.55
C ALA A 71 3.65 12.85 0.20
N ASN A 72 3.98 14.15 0.22
CA ASN A 72 4.14 14.95 -1.00
C ASN A 72 5.24 14.38 -1.93
N TYR A 73 6.30 13.84 -1.33
CA TYR A 73 7.40 13.25 -2.09
C TYR A 73 7.10 11.85 -2.64
N ALA A 74 5.93 11.26 -2.36
CA ALA A 74 5.54 9.94 -2.84
C ALA A 74 5.55 9.88 -4.37
N LYS A 75 5.03 10.89 -5.06
CA LYS A 75 5.01 10.94 -6.53
C LYS A 75 6.41 10.94 -7.13
N TYR A 76 7.31 11.74 -6.56
CA TYR A 76 8.70 11.79 -7.01
C TYR A 76 9.41 10.46 -6.73
N ARG A 77 9.19 9.87 -5.56
CA ARG A 77 9.78 8.57 -5.21
C ARG A 77 9.24 7.44 -6.07
N GLU A 78 7.95 7.44 -6.39
CA GLU A 78 7.37 6.45 -7.28
C GLU A 78 8.03 6.50 -8.66
N ALA A 79 8.29 7.69 -9.20
CA ALA A 79 8.98 7.83 -10.48
C ALA A 79 10.42 7.28 -10.48
N TYR A 80 11.10 7.28 -9.32
CA TYR A 80 12.47 6.77 -9.19
C TYR A 80 12.53 5.29 -8.80
N ASP A 81 11.71 4.88 -7.83
CA ASP A 81 11.77 3.56 -7.19
C ASP A 81 10.74 2.58 -7.79
N GLY A 82 9.67 3.07 -8.43
CA GLY A 82 8.66 2.26 -9.15
C GLY A 82 7.95 1.22 -8.28
N PHE A 83 7.64 1.56 -7.02
CA PHE A 83 7.10 0.60 -6.06
C PHE A 83 5.63 0.27 -6.31
N LEU A 84 4.83 1.23 -6.74
CA LEU A 84 3.45 1.01 -7.15
C LEU A 84 3.40 0.38 -8.54
N GLU A 85 4.13 0.94 -9.52
CA GLU A 85 4.16 0.47 -10.90
C GLU A 85 4.66 -0.98 -10.98
N GLY A 86 5.76 -1.30 -10.29
CA GLY A 86 6.27 -2.67 -10.22
C GLY A 86 5.28 -3.64 -9.55
N ALA A 87 4.50 -3.17 -8.57
CA ALA A 87 3.44 -3.98 -7.96
C ALA A 87 2.26 -4.18 -8.91
N LEU A 88 1.90 -3.17 -9.71
CA LEU A 88 0.85 -3.25 -10.73
C LEU A 88 1.22 -4.22 -11.86
N GLN A 89 2.47 -4.18 -12.34
CA GLN A 89 2.95 -5.11 -13.37
C GLN A 89 2.85 -6.57 -12.91
N ARG A 90 3.01 -6.84 -11.61
CA ARG A 90 2.90 -8.18 -11.01
C ARG A 90 1.49 -8.54 -10.54
N TRP A 91 0.50 -7.67 -10.76
CA TRP A 91 -0.84 -7.84 -10.21
C TRP A 91 -1.45 -9.20 -10.53
N GLN A 92 -1.43 -9.60 -11.80
CA GLN A 92 -2.02 -10.88 -12.22
C GLN A 92 -1.33 -12.08 -11.57
N GLN A 93 -0.01 -12.03 -11.43
CA GLN A 93 0.76 -13.07 -10.76
C GLN A 93 0.33 -13.20 -9.29
N THR A 94 0.24 -12.08 -8.58
CA THR A 94 -0.19 -12.07 -7.17
C THR A 94 -1.59 -12.64 -6.99
N VAL A 95 -2.54 -12.25 -7.86
CA VAL A 95 -3.91 -12.80 -7.80
C VAL A 95 -3.89 -14.32 -8.01
N ASN A 96 -3.11 -14.81 -8.98
CA ASN A 96 -3.01 -16.24 -9.26
C ASN A 96 -2.42 -17.02 -8.07
N GLU A 97 -1.36 -16.50 -7.44
CA GLU A 97 -0.71 -17.11 -6.27
C GLU A 97 -1.66 -17.19 -5.07
N VAL A 98 -2.36 -16.10 -4.74
CA VAL A 98 -3.33 -16.08 -3.62
C VAL A 98 -4.52 -17.01 -3.89
N VAL A 99 -5.02 -17.04 -5.13
CA VAL A 99 -6.11 -17.95 -5.51
C VAL A 99 -5.67 -19.42 -5.39
N ALA A 100 -4.45 -19.75 -5.82
CA ALA A 100 -3.91 -21.10 -5.68
C ALA A 100 -3.76 -21.51 -4.21
N GLU A 101 -3.25 -20.62 -3.36
CA GLU A 101 -3.12 -20.86 -1.93
C GLU A 101 -4.48 -21.10 -1.25
N ILE A 102 -5.47 -20.26 -1.52
CA ILE A 102 -6.82 -20.41 -0.95
C ILE A 102 -7.45 -21.74 -1.41
N LYS A 103 -7.32 -22.08 -2.70
CA LYS A 103 -7.81 -23.37 -3.21
C LYS A 103 -7.15 -24.56 -2.52
N ALA A 104 -5.84 -24.48 -2.25
CA ALA A 104 -5.11 -25.53 -1.54
C ALA A 104 -5.55 -25.66 -0.07
N ARG A 105 -5.97 -24.56 0.57
CA ARG A 105 -6.46 -24.55 1.97
C ARG A 105 -7.91 -25.02 2.14
N ILE A 106 -8.73 -24.88 1.09
CA ILE A 106 -10.15 -25.29 1.11
C ILE A 106 -10.32 -26.77 0.74
N LYS A 107 -9.31 -27.37 0.10
CA LYS A 107 -9.28 -28.80 -0.21
C LYS A 107 -8.87 -29.62 1.01
#